data_AF-Q86EY4-F1
#
_entry.id   AF-Q86EY4-F1
#
_cell.length_a   1.000
_cell.length_b   1.000
_cell.length_c   1.000
_cell.angle_alpha   90.00
_cell.angle_beta   90.00
_cell.angle_gamma   90.00
#
_symmetry.space_group_name_H-M   'P 1'
#
loop_
_entity.id
_entity.type
_entity.pdbx_description
1 polymer ?
#
loop_
_entity_poly.entity_id
_entity_poly.type
_entity_poly.pdbx_seq_one_letter_code
_entity_poly.pdbx_strand_id
1 'polypeptide(L)'
;MSNIPRDLDTSALSHQSLKDMGNQLFNSCQYSEAVQCYTSAINQQPSISSYYSNRALCYIQMQEYSKVLSDCRKAIDLDRNNLKAHFFAGQAYLGLNQYEEALAKLVHAHNLALEQHRNFGDDITSVIRLARRKRFEAMDEDRKKEEISLQAYLNKLIVEDAARQKQAIFHKTSNRTSDSLSNVKSTEGVSLDSLSDEDIKNVENISPQHQEIISKIDSTAQKYIAELNELFCKVDERREKREIPDYLCGRISFDLMRDPVITPCGITYDRPSIISHLRQVGHFDPVSRQPLVEDQLVPNLSMREVVQAFLNENPWAETF
;
A
#
# COMPACT_ATOMS: atom_id res chain seq x y z
N MET A 1 -28.89 1.43 31.27
CA MET A 1 -30.06 2.33 31.42
C MET A 1 -29.97 3.39 30.34
N SER A 2 -30.64 3.17 29.21
CA SER A 2 -30.71 4.08 28.07
C SER A 2 -31.67 5.23 28.40
N ASN A 3 -31.15 6.35 28.89
CA ASN A 3 -31.94 7.55 29.21
C ASN A 3 -31.87 8.57 28.08
N ILE A 4 -32.47 8.25 26.94
CA ILE A 4 -32.82 9.26 25.94
C ILE A 4 -34.29 9.01 25.52
N PRO A 5 -35.21 9.93 25.82
CA PRO A 5 -36.62 9.82 25.42
C PRO A 5 -36.75 9.69 23.90
N ARG A 6 -37.55 8.72 23.43
CA ARG A 6 -37.80 8.48 21.99
C ARG A 6 -38.56 9.63 21.29
N ASP A 7 -39.06 10.61 22.05
CA ASP A 7 -39.87 11.73 21.55
C ASP A 7 -39.26 13.08 21.97
N LEU A 8 -37.99 13.33 21.66
CA LEU A 8 -37.43 14.68 21.73
C LEU A 8 -37.84 15.44 20.47
N ASP A 9 -38.72 16.43 20.64
CA ASP A 9 -39.04 17.41 19.60
C ASP A 9 -37.81 18.26 19.28
N THR A 10 -36.98 17.76 18.36
CA THR A 10 -35.75 18.40 17.91
C THR A 10 -36.00 19.68 17.11
N SER A 11 -37.25 19.97 16.75
CA SER A 11 -37.61 21.15 15.95
C SER A 11 -37.52 22.47 16.70
N ALA A 12 -37.65 22.43 18.04
CA ALA A 12 -37.61 23.62 18.90
C ALA A 12 -36.23 23.93 19.51
N LEU A 13 -35.23 23.06 19.30
CA LEU A 13 -33.89 23.20 19.87
C LEU A 13 -33.01 24.12 19.03
N SER A 14 -32.17 24.93 19.69
CA SER A 14 -31.17 25.75 18.98
C SER A 14 -30.11 24.87 18.30
N HIS A 15 -29.52 25.37 17.22
CA HIS A 15 -28.43 24.68 16.49
C HIS A 15 -27.27 24.27 17.42
N GLN A 16 -26.96 25.07 18.44
CA GLN A 16 -25.93 24.77 19.43
C GLN A 16 -26.34 23.61 20.34
N SER A 17 -27.60 23.61 20.82
CA SER A 17 -28.17 22.52 21.62
C SER A 17 -28.24 21.22 20.82
N LEU A 18 -28.59 21.28 19.53
CA LEU A 18 -28.59 20.13 18.63
C LEU A 18 -27.17 19.56 18.43
N LYS A 19 -26.16 20.42 18.30
CA LYS A 19 -24.75 20.01 18.24
C LYS A 19 -24.30 19.37 19.56
N ASP A 20 -24.69 19.92 20.71
CA ASP A 20 -24.33 19.34 22.01
C ASP A 20 -25.03 17.98 22.25
N MET A 21 -26.29 17.84 21.83
CA MET A 21 -27.01 16.56 21.81
C MET A 21 -26.31 15.55 20.89
N GLY A 22 -25.92 15.96 19.69
CA GLY A 22 -25.14 15.13 18.77
C GLY A 22 -23.83 14.64 19.38
N ASN A 23 -23.13 15.48 20.14
CA ASN A 23 -21.91 15.08 20.87
C ASN A 23 -22.21 14.03 21.95
N GLN A 24 -23.32 14.17 22.69
CA GLN A 24 -23.72 13.20 23.71
C GLN A 24 -24.10 11.85 23.11
N LEU A 25 -24.84 11.86 22.00
CA LEU A 25 -25.21 10.66 21.24
C LEU A 25 -23.98 9.97 20.66
N PHE A 26 -23.03 10.75 20.13
CA PHE A 26 -21.76 10.22 19.64
C PHE A 26 -20.97 9.52 20.75
N ASN A 27 -20.85 10.14 21.92
CA ASN A 27 -20.20 9.53 23.08
C ASN A 27 -20.94 8.28 23.60
N SER A 28 -22.23 8.16 23.30
CA SER A 28 -23.06 6.99 23.60
C SER A 28 -23.05 5.93 22.47
N CYS A 29 -22.17 6.09 21.47
CA CYS A 29 -22.05 5.24 20.28
C CYS A 29 -23.31 5.17 19.40
N GLN A 30 -24.24 6.11 19.53
CA GLN A 30 -25.46 6.22 18.73
C GLN A 30 -25.22 7.12 17.52
N TYR A 31 -24.47 6.61 16.55
CA TYR A 31 -23.97 7.41 15.42
C TYR A 31 -25.08 7.84 14.46
N SER A 32 -26.09 6.99 14.23
CA SER A 32 -27.23 7.31 13.35
C SER A 32 -28.07 8.49 13.86
N GLU A 33 -28.35 8.50 15.16
CA GLU A 33 -29.12 9.55 15.83
C GLU A 33 -28.28 10.83 15.93
N ALA A 34 -26.98 10.72 16.21
CA ALA A 34 -26.06 11.85 16.19
C ALA A 34 -26.04 12.53 14.81
N VAL A 35 -26.03 11.76 13.71
CA VAL A 35 -26.11 12.29 12.34
C VAL A 35 -27.39 13.08 12.12
N GLN A 36 -28.54 12.64 12.66
CA GLN A 36 -29.79 13.37 12.56
C GLN A 36 -29.71 14.71 13.30
N CYS A 37 -29.18 14.72 14.54
CA CYS A 37 -28.98 15.95 15.31
C CYS A 37 -28.06 16.94 14.59
N TYR A 38 -26.92 16.48 14.04
CA TYR A 38 -26.04 17.35 13.26
C TYR A 38 -26.69 17.83 11.96
N THR A 39 -27.51 17.01 11.30
CA THR A 39 -28.23 17.42 10.09
C THR A 39 -29.25 18.50 10.39
N SER A 40 -29.99 18.38 11.50
CA SER A 40 -30.88 19.44 11.98
C SER A 40 -30.12 20.72 12.32
N ALA A 41 -28.94 20.62 12.96
CA ALA A 41 -28.08 21.78 13.25
C ALA A 41 -27.57 22.46 11.96
N ILE A 42 -27.18 21.68 10.94
CA ILE A 42 -26.75 22.17 9.63
C ILE A 42 -27.90 22.88 8.90
N ASN A 43 -29.12 22.31 8.94
CA ASN A 43 -30.29 22.92 8.30
C ASN A 43 -30.63 24.29 8.93
N GLN A 44 -30.40 24.45 10.23
CA GLN A 44 -30.56 25.75 10.89
C GLN A 44 -29.42 26.72 10.55
N GLN A 45 -28.16 26.26 10.55
CA GLN A 45 -27.00 27.10 10.26
C GLN A 45 -25.98 26.39 9.35
N PRO A 46 -26.10 26.56 8.02
CA PRO A 46 -25.23 25.89 7.04
C PRO A 46 -23.79 26.44 6.95
N SER A 47 -23.50 27.60 7.55
CA SER A 47 -22.18 28.25 7.44
C SER A 47 -21.14 27.74 8.42
N ILE A 48 -21.53 26.89 9.38
CA ILE A 48 -20.62 26.40 10.43
C ILE A 48 -19.92 25.11 9.97
N SER A 49 -18.63 25.24 9.62
CA SER A 49 -17.78 24.12 9.17
C SER A 49 -17.70 22.95 10.19
N SER A 50 -17.71 23.26 11.50
CA SER A 50 -17.56 22.23 12.54
C SER A 50 -18.68 21.19 12.55
N TYR A 51 -19.90 21.58 12.15
CA TYR A 51 -21.05 20.65 12.09
C TYR A 51 -20.85 19.57 11.04
N TYR A 52 -20.34 19.95 9.87
CA TYR A 52 -19.95 19.00 8.83
C TYR A 52 -18.84 18.07 9.30
N SER A 53 -17.80 18.59 9.98
CA SER A 53 -16.72 17.73 10.50
C SER A 53 -17.19 16.75 11.59
N ASN A 54 -18.14 17.15 12.44
CA ASN A 54 -18.70 16.29 13.48
C ASN A 54 -19.61 15.20 12.89
N ARG A 55 -20.41 15.55 11.87
CA ARG A 55 -21.22 14.56 11.13
C ARG A 55 -20.34 13.60 10.33
N ALA A 56 -19.28 14.10 9.70
CA ALA A 56 -18.27 13.29 9.02
C ALA A 56 -17.64 12.25 9.95
N LEU A 57 -17.33 12.62 11.20
CA LEU A 57 -16.82 11.67 12.18
C LEU A 57 -17.82 10.55 12.49
N CYS A 58 -19.11 10.84 12.55
CA CYS A 58 -20.14 9.80 12.71
C CYS A 58 -20.17 8.85 11.51
N TYR A 59 -20.08 9.38 10.29
CA TYR A 59 -20.01 8.57 9.07
C TYR A 59 -18.74 7.70 9.00
N ILE A 60 -17.60 8.16 9.56
CA ILE A 60 -16.40 7.32 9.70
C ILE A 60 -16.68 6.10 10.58
N GLN A 61 -17.33 6.31 11.74
CA GLN A 61 -17.68 5.19 12.63
C GLN A 61 -18.67 4.21 11.98
N MET A 62 -19.50 4.69 11.06
CA MET A 62 -20.41 3.88 10.25
C MET A 62 -19.78 3.31 8.97
N GLN A 63 -18.50 3.60 8.70
CA GLN A 63 -17.78 3.20 7.48
C GLN A 63 -18.38 3.73 6.17
N GLU A 64 -19.14 4.82 6.21
CA GLU A 64 -19.76 5.44 5.03
C GLU A 64 -18.84 6.50 4.38
N TYR A 65 -17.68 6.07 3.89
CA TYR A 65 -16.59 6.96 3.46
C TYR A 65 -16.97 7.96 2.34
N SER A 66 -17.91 7.60 1.46
CA SER A 66 -18.39 8.52 0.41
C SER A 66 -19.10 9.76 0.99
N LYS A 67 -19.91 9.58 2.04
CA LYS A 67 -20.57 10.69 2.75
C LYS A 67 -19.57 11.51 3.56
N VAL A 68 -18.58 10.85 4.17
CA VAL A 68 -17.46 11.54 4.85
C VAL A 68 -16.78 12.52 3.90
N LEU A 69 -16.43 12.09 2.69
CA LEU A 69 -15.77 12.95 1.71
C LEU A 69 -16.65 14.14 1.28
N SER A 70 -17.96 13.94 1.11
CA SER A 70 -18.89 15.03 0.80
C SER A 70 -18.91 16.09 1.92
N ASP A 71 -19.01 15.64 3.17
CA ASP A 71 -19.04 16.54 4.33
C ASP A 71 -17.70 17.22 4.56
N CYS A 72 -16.58 16.50 4.40
CA CYS A 72 -15.25 17.09 4.52
C CYS A 72 -15.01 18.14 3.43
N ARG A 73 -15.46 17.91 2.19
CA ARG A 73 -15.40 18.92 1.12
C ARG A 73 -16.16 20.19 1.50
N LYS A 74 -17.42 20.06 1.96
CA LYS A 74 -18.20 21.22 2.44
C LYS A 74 -17.52 21.93 3.61
N ALA A 75 -16.97 21.17 4.57
CA ALA A 75 -16.26 21.74 5.72
C ALA A 75 -15.03 22.55 5.28
N ILE A 76 -14.26 22.04 4.31
CA ILE A 76 -13.06 22.72 3.76
C ILE A 76 -13.45 23.95 2.92
N ASP A 77 -14.55 23.88 2.17
CA ASP A 77 -15.06 25.02 1.40
C ASP A 77 -15.47 26.19 2.32
N LEU A 78 -16.03 25.87 3.49
CA LEU A 78 -16.42 26.86 4.51
C LEU A 78 -15.22 27.35 5.35
N ASP A 79 -14.33 26.46 5.73
CA ASP A 79 -13.13 26.76 6.51
C ASP A 79 -11.95 25.93 6.02
N ARG A 80 -11.05 26.59 5.29
CA ARG A 80 -9.84 25.96 4.74
C ARG A 80 -8.88 25.48 5.82
N ASN A 81 -8.93 26.09 7.00
CA ASN A 81 -8.08 25.78 8.14
C ASN A 81 -8.70 24.73 9.07
N ASN A 82 -9.83 24.12 8.69
CA ASN A 82 -10.43 23.04 9.47
C ASN A 82 -9.58 21.77 9.38
N LEU A 83 -8.67 21.63 10.33
CA LEU A 83 -7.76 20.50 10.46
C LEU A 83 -8.49 19.15 10.56
N LYS A 84 -9.61 19.10 11.30
CA LYS A 84 -10.39 17.87 11.46
C LYS A 84 -10.95 17.40 10.11
N ALA A 85 -11.42 18.33 9.28
CA ALA A 85 -11.96 17.99 7.97
C ALA A 85 -10.89 17.36 7.05
N HIS A 86 -9.67 17.89 7.04
CA HIS A 86 -8.57 17.29 6.27
C HIS A 86 -8.16 15.92 6.83
N PHE A 87 -8.08 15.79 8.16
CA PHE A 87 -7.75 14.51 8.79
C PHE A 87 -8.79 13.42 8.51
N PHE A 88 -10.08 13.74 8.64
CA PHE A 88 -11.19 12.83 8.33
C PHE A 88 -11.28 12.50 6.85
N ALA A 89 -10.99 13.46 5.96
CA ALA A 89 -10.86 13.17 4.52
C ALA A 89 -9.74 12.15 4.26
N GLY A 90 -8.58 12.31 4.92
CA GLY A 90 -7.48 11.36 4.85
C GLY A 90 -7.86 9.95 5.31
N GLN A 91 -8.57 9.85 6.43
CA GLN A 91 -9.10 8.56 6.91
C GLN A 91 -10.14 7.93 5.96
N ALA A 92 -11.00 8.75 5.36
CA ALA A 92 -11.97 8.27 4.39
C ALA A 92 -11.30 7.74 3.11
N TYR A 93 -10.28 8.44 2.62
CA TYR A 93 -9.48 7.98 1.48
C TYR A 93 -8.75 6.66 1.80
N LEU A 94 -8.25 6.50 3.03
CA LEU A 94 -7.70 5.20 3.48
C LEU A 94 -8.74 4.09 3.45
N GLY A 95 -9.96 4.35 3.92
CA GLY A 95 -11.07 3.39 3.87
C GLY A 95 -11.51 3.03 2.45
N LEU A 96 -11.21 3.89 1.47
CA LEU A 96 -11.48 3.68 0.04
C LEU A 96 -10.26 3.13 -0.73
N ASN A 97 -9.17 2.78 -0.05
CA ASN A 97 -7.90 2.34 -0.64
C ASN A 97 -7.27 3.36 -1.62
N GLN A 98 -7.58 4.64 -1.46
CA GLN A 98 -7.01 5.76 -2.23
C GLN A 98 -5.84 6.36 -1.45
N TYR A 99 -4.70 5.66 -1.48
CA TYR A 99 -3.60 5.93 -0.55
C TYR A 99 -2.84 7.23 -0.82
N GLU A 100 -2.71 7.64 -2.08
CA GLU A 100 -2.02 8.89 -2.45
C GLU A 100 -2.81 10.12 -1.99
N GLU A 101 -4.12 10.14 -2.25
CA GLU A 101 -5.03 11.18 -1.78
C GLU A 101 -5.11 11.20 -0.26
N ALA A 102 -5.12 10.03 0.38
CA ALA A 102 -5.05 9.93 1.83
C ALA A 102 -3.80 10.60 2.39
N LEU A 103 -2.62 10.26 1.88
CA LEU A 103 -1.35 10.84 2.34
C LEU A 103 -1.32 12.35 2.13
N ALA A 104 -1.76 12.84 0.98
CA ALA A 104 -1.81 14.26 0.69
C ALA A 104 -2.68 15.02 1.73
N LYS A 105 -3.85 14.47 2.08
CA LYS A 105 -4.75 15.09 3.08
C LYS A 105 -4.21 14.98 4.51
N LEU A 106 -3.63 13.85 4.88
CA LEU A 106 -3.07 13.64 6.22
C LEU A 106 -1.82 14.51 6.46
N VAL A 107 -0.92 14.61 5.48
CA VAL A 107 0.26 15.50 5.56
C VAL A 107 -0.18 16.96 5.64
N HIS A 108 -1.19 17.35 4.87
CA HIS A 108 -1.73 18.71 4.98
C HIS A 108 -2.35 18.97 6.36
N ALA A 109 -3.09 18.02 6.92
CA ALA A 109 -3.62 18.12 8.28
C ALA A 109 -2.51 18.21 9.35
N HIS A 110 -1.41 17.49 9.17
CA HIS A 110 -0.23 17.57 10.05
C HIS A 110 0.42 18.95 10.00
N ASN A 111 0.61 19.51 8.81
CA ASN A 111 1.19 20.86 8.66
C ASN A 111 0.28 21.92 9.29
N LEU A 112 -1.04 21.84 9.08
CA LEU A 112 -2.00 22.72 9.75
C LEU A 112 -1.95 22.59 11.27
N ALA A 113 -1.69 21.38 11.81
CA ALA A 113 -1.54 21.19 13.25
C ALA A 113 -0.34 21.98 13.81
N LEU A 114 0.79 21.93 13.09
CA LEU A 114 2.00 22.66 13.44
C LEU A 114 1.79 24.17 13.35
N GLU A 115 1.14 24.65 12.28
CA GLU A 115 0.82 26.08 12.10
C GLU A 115 -0.14 26.62 13.16
N GLN A 116 -1.13 25.81 13.57
CA GLN A 116 -2.09 26.19 14.61
C GLN A 116 -1.55 25.99 16.03
N HIS A 117 -0.30 25.52 16.18
CA HIS A 117 0.31 25.14 17.46
C HIS A 117 -0.57 24.20 18.28
N ARG A 118 -1.33 23.32 17.61
CA ARG A 118 -2.17 22.31 18.25
C ARG A 118 -1.39 21.01 18.40
N ASN A 119 -1.30 20.52 19.62
CA ASN A 119 -0.66 19.23 19.88
C ASN A 119 -1.67 18.09 19.73
N PHE A 120 -1.52 17.30 18.65
CA PHE A 120 -2.28 16.05 18.43
C PHE A 120 -1.49 14.80 18.86
N GLY A 121 -0.34 14.97 19.52
CA GLY A 121 0.53 13.87 19.91
C GLY A 121 0.92 13.01 18.70
N ASP A 122 0.69 11.70 18.80
CA ASP A 122 0.98 10.73 17.74
C ASP A 122 -0.26 10.35 16.90
N ASP A 123 -1.41 10.98 17.10
CA ASP A 123 -2.66 10.58 16.45
C ASP A 123 -2.60 10.78 14.92
N ILE A 124 -2.11 11.94 14.46
CA ILE A 124 -1.99 12.22 13.02
C ILE A 124 -0.85 11.41 12.41
N THR A 125 0.30 11.38 13.08
CA THR A 125 1.51 10.75 12.59
C THR A 125 1.36 9.23 12.50
N SER A 126 0.66 8.60 13.44
CA SER A 126 0.34 7.15 13.37
C SER A 126 -0.51 6.79 12.17
N VAL A 127 -1.51 7.62 11.82
CA VAL A 127 -2.35 7.40 10.63
C VAL A 127 -1.56 7.63 9.34
N ILE A 128 -0.63 8.60 9.30
CA ILE A 128 0.29 8.78 8.16
C ILE A 128 1.16 7.53 7.96
N ARG A 129 1.69 6.94 9.03
CA ARG A 129 2.48 5.70 8.95
C ARG A 129 1.64 4.52 8.46
N LEU A 130 0.41 4.39 8.94
CA LEU A 130 -0.53 3.39 8.45
C LEU A 130 -0.80 3.56 6.94
N ALA A 131 -1.03 4.80 6.50
CA ALA A 131 -1.28 5.13 5.10
C ALA A 131 -0.09 4.78 4.20
N ARG A 132 1.12 5.12 4.63
CA ARG A 132 2.39 4.79 3.96
C ARG A 132 2.57 3.29 3.80
N ARG A 133 2.38 2.53 4.89
CA ARG A 133 2.44 1.07 4.87
C ARG A 133 1.41 0.49 3.89
N LYS A 134 0.15 0.93 3.96
CA LYS A 134 -0.93 0.45 3.09
C LYS A 134 -0.67 0.75 1.62
N ARG A 135 -0.12 1.93 1.31
CA ARG A 135 0.34 2.27 -0.03
C ARG A 135 1.39 1.29 -0.53
N PHE A 136 2.41 1.04 0.28
CA PHE A 136 3.49 0.11 -0.07
C PHE A 136 2.97 -1.31 -0.29
N GLU A 137 2.12 -1.82 0.60
CA GLU A 137 1.46 -3.12 0.47
C GLU A 137 0.72 -3.23 -0.86
N ALA A 138 -0.07 -2.23 -1.23
CA ALA A 138 -0.82 -2.22 -2.50
C ALA A 138 0.10 -2.18 -3.73
N MET A 139 1.12 -1.32 -3.73
CA MET A 139 2.10 -1.27 -4.82
C MET A 139 2.88 -2.58 -4.96
N ASP A 140 3.24 -3.22 -3.84
CA ASP A 140 3.94 -4.50 -3.84
C ASP A 140 3.06 -5.64 -4.34
N GLU A 141 1.77 -5.64 -4.00
CA GLU A 141 0.78 -6.57 -4.55
C GLU A 141 0.63 -6.43 -6.07
N ASP A 142 0.50 -5.20 -6.58
CA ASP A 142 0.35 -4.97 -8.02
C ASP A 142 1.62 -5.36 -8.77
N ARG A 143 2.80 -5.02 -8.24
CA ARG A 143 4.09 -5.45 -8.78
C ARG A 143 4.22 -6.97 -8.83
N LYS A 144 3.80 -7.69 -7.77
CA LYS A 144 3.76 -9.16 -7.75
C LYS A 144 2.82 -9.73 -8.81
N LYS A 145 1.64 -9.13 -9.01
CA LYS A 145 0.70 -9.56 -10.06
C LYS A 145 1.31 -9.41 -11.45
N GLU A 146 1.97 -8.30 -11.72
CA GLU A 146 2.67 -8.05 -12.99
C GLU A 146 3.78 -9.08 -13.22
N GLU A 147 4.57 -9.39 -12.20
CA GLU A 147 5.64 -10.39 -12.28
C GLU A 147 5.11 -11.80 -12.52
N ILE A 148 4.06 -12.22 -11.80
CA ILE A 148 3.41 -13.52 -12.01
C ILE A 148 2.85 -13.60 -13.43
N SER A 149 2.23 -12.52 -13.91
CA SER A 149 1.72 -12.43 -15.29
C SER A 149 2.84 -12.57 -16.31
N LEU A 150 3.96 -11.85 -16.11
CA LEU A 150 5.13 -11.90 -16.98
C LEU A 150 5.77 -13.29 -16.98
N GLN A 151 5.97 -13.90 -15.81
CA GLN A 151 6.54 -15.23 -15.68
C GLN A 151 5.68 -16.27 -16.41
N ALA A 152 4.35 -16.22 -16.22
CA ALA A 152 3.42 -17.11 -16.91
C ALA A 152 3.46 -16.89 -18.44
N TYR A 153 3.51 -15.63 -18.89
CA TYR A 153 3.59 -15.28 -20.30
C TYR A 153 4.88 -15.79 -20.96
N LEU A 154 6.04 -15.58 -20.31
CA LEU A 154 7.33 -16.04 -20.82
C LEU A 154 7.41 -17.57 -20.88
N ASN A 155 6.94 -18.25 -19.83
CA ASN A 155 6.86 -19.71 -19.82
C ASN A 155 5.98 -20.24 -20.97
N LYS A 156 4.83 -19.59 -21.21
CA LYS A 156 3.96 -19.91 -22.34
C LYS A 156 4.67 -19.74 -23.69
N LEU A 157 5.40 -18.64 -23.89
CA LEU A 157 6.16 -18.41 -25.13
C LEU A 157 7.23 -19.48 -25.37
N ILE A 158 7.92 -19.95 -24.33
CA ILE A 158 8.93 -21.01 -24.46
C ILE A 158 8.27 -22.32 -24.91
N VAL A 159 7.12 -22.67 -24.30
CA VAL A 159 6.37 -23.89 -24.66
C VAL A 159 5.81 -23.80 -26.08
N GLU A 160 5.25 -22.66 -26.46
CA GLU A 160 4.75 -22.42 -27.83
C GLU A 160 5.88 -22.47 -28.86
N ASP A 161 7.06 -21.94 -28.54
CA ASP A 161 8.20 -21.99 -29.44
C ASP A 161 8.69 -23.43 -29.64
N ALA A 162 8.80 -24.20 -28.55
CA ALA A 162 9.12 -25.62 -28.63
C ALA A 162 8.09 -26.39 -29.48
N ALA A 163 6.80 -26.10 -29.31
CA ALA A 163 5.73 -26.71 -30.12
C ALA A 163 5.85 -26.35 -31.61
N ARG A 164 6.12 -25.08 -31.95
CA ARG A 164 6.37 -24.64 -33.33
C ARG A 164 7.58 -25.35 -33.96
N GLN A 165 8.67 -25.49 -33.21
CA GLN A 165 9.86 -26.20 -33.68
C GLN A 165 9.56 -27.67 -33.97
N LYS A 166 8.78 -28.34 -33.12
CA LYS A 166 8.33 -29.71 -33.35
C LYS A 166 7.44 -29.81 -34.59
N GLN A 167 6.44 -28.94 -34.73
CA GLN A 167 5.57 -28.89 -35.91
C GLN A 167 6.35 -28.70 -37.21
N ALA A 168 7.36 -27.83 -37.22
CA ALA A 168 8.23 -27.63 -38.38
C ALA A 168 9.00 -28.91 -38.78
N ILE A 169 9.36 -29.76 -37.81
CA ILE A 169 9.99 -31.07 -38.07
C ILE A 169 8.97 -32.07 -38.63
N PHE A 170 7.74 -32.10 -38.09
CA PHE A 170 6.66 -32.92 -38.62
C PHE A 170 6.33 -32.58 -40.07
N HIS A 171 6.20 -31.28 -40.40
CA HIS A 171 5.95 -30.83 -41.78
C HIS A 171 7.11 -31.16 -42.74
N LYS A 172 8.38 -31.06 -42.30
CA LYS A 172 9.53 -31.49 -43.11
C LYS A 172 9.54 -32.99 -43.40
N THR A 173 9.11 -33.80 -42.43
CA THR A 173 8.99 -35.25 -42.59
C THR A 173 7.88 -35.61 -43.57
N SER A 174 6.71 -34.96 -43.45
CA SER A 174 5.56 -35.18 -44.33
C SER A 174 5.83 -34.77 -45.80
N ASN A 175 6.55 -33.67 -46.03
CA ASN A 175 6.95 -33.25 -47.39
C ASN A 175 7.98 -34.19 -48.03
N ARG A 176 8.85 -34.85 -47.24
CA ARG A 176 9.78 -35.88 -47.77
C ARG A 176 9.04 -37.16 -48.18
N THR A 177 7.90 -37.46 -47.59
CA THR A 177 7.04 -38.58 -47.97
C THR A 177 6.09 -38.24 -49.14
N SER A 178 5.72 -36.97 -49.32
CA SER A 178 4.83 -36.53 -50.43
C SER A 178 5.53 -36.35 -51.77
N ASP A 179 6.87 -36.28 -51.84
CA ASP A 179 7.61 -36.38 -53.12
C ASP A 179 7.44 -37.76 -53.79
N SER A 180 6.74 -38.69 -53.13
CA SER A 180 6.32 -39.99 -53.69
C SER A 180 4.82 -40.12 -53.96
N LEU A 181 3.96 -39.15 -53.60
CA LEU A 181 2.53 -39.17 -53.94
C LEU A 181 1.98 -37.75 -54.16
N SER A 182 1.58 -37.50 -55.41
CA SER A 182 0.86 -36.31 -55.87
C SER A 182 -0.49 -36.09 -55.19
N ASN A 183 -0.83 -34.80 -55.02
CA ASN A 183 -2.14 -34.19 -54.72
C ASN A 183 -2.73 -34.42 -53.32
N VAL A 184 -2.95 -33.33 -52.57
CA VAL A 184 -4.29 -32.82 -52.15
C VAL A 184 -4.14 -31.40 -51.56
N LYS A 185 -5.22 -30.63 -51.70
CA LYS A 185 -5.39 -29.18 -51.62
C LYS A 185 -5.16 -28.54 -50.24
N SER A 186 -4.75 -27.28 -50.32
CA SER A 186 -4.88 -26.20 -49.34
C SER A 186 -6.24 -26.15 -48.62
N THR A 187 -6.23 -26.08 -47.29
CA THR A 187 -7.27 -25.37 -46.52
C THR A 187 -6.68 -24.75 -45.25
N GLU A 188 -7.12 -23.52 -45.01
CA GLU A 188 -6.74 -22.58 -43.98
C GLU A 188 -7.21 -23.01 -42.58
N GLY A 189 -6.51 -22.50 -41.56
CA GLY A 189 -7.03 -22.22 -40.21
C GLY A 189 -7.52 -23.41 -39.39
N VAL A 190 -6.73 -23.83 -38.38
CA VAL A 190 -7.24 -24.73 -37.33
C VAL A 190 -6.97 -24.14 -35.96
N SER A 191 -8.08 -23.79 -35.30
CA SER A 191 -8.20 -23.46 -33.89
C SER A 191 -7.89 -24.65 -33.00
N LEU A 192 -7.32 -24.35 -31.83
CA LEU A 192 -6.81 -25.27 -30.82
C LEU A 192 -7.93 -25.95 -30.02
N ASP A 193 -8.79 -26.72 -30.66
CA ASP A 193 -9.68 -27.68 -30.01
C ASP A 193 -9.96 -28.82 -30.99
N SER A 194 -9.95 -30.06 -30.49
CA SER A 194 -10.04 -31.35 -31.21
C SER A 194 -8.79 -31.79 -32.00
N LEU A 195 -7.77 -32.27 -31.27
CA LEU A 195 -6.84 -33.26 -31.82
C LEU A 195 -7.62 -34.58 -32.01
N SER A 196 -7.89 -34.96 -33.26
CA SER A 196 -8.52 -36.23 -33.59
C SER A 196 -7.54 -37.40 -33.41
N ASP A 197 -8.05 -38.55 -32.98
CA ASP A 197 -7.32 -39.82 -32.73
C ASP A 197 -6.47 -40.35 -33.91
N GLU A 198 -6.52 -39.73 -35.09
CA GLU A 198 -5.66 -40.05 -36.23
C GLU A 198 -4.23 -39.48 -36.12
N ASP A 199 -4.01 -38.38 -35.40
CA ASP A 199 -2.67 -37.81 -35.22
C ASP A 199 -1.79 -38.67 -34.28
N ILE A 200 -2.42 -39.45 -33.40
CA ILE A 200 -1.74 -40.34 -32.45
C ILE A 200 -1.17 -41.58 -33.16
N LYS A 201 -1.75 -42.01 -34.29
CA LYS A 201 -1.27 -43.18 -35.05
C LYS A 201 -0.09 -42.89 -35.99
N ASN A 202 0.21 -41.62 -36.30
CA ASN A 202 1.37 -41.25 -37.10
C ASN A 202 2.68 -41.12 -36.28
N VAL A 203 2.63 -41.35 -34.97
CA VAL A 203 3.80 -41.32 -34.08
C VAL A 203 4.71 -42.55 -34.26
N GLU A 204 4.17 -43.68 -34.75
CA GLU A 204 4.91 -44.94 -34.89
C GLU A 204 5.85 -45.01 -36.12
N ASN A 205 5.81 -44.02 -37.02
CA ASN A 205 6.64 -43.98 -38.23
C ASN A 205 7.69 -42.84 -38.24
N ILE A 206 7.97 -42.24 -37.08
CA ILE A 206 9.00 -41.21 -36.95
C ILE A 206 10.37 -41.89 -36.89
N SER A 207 11.23 -41.61 -37.88
CA SER A 207 12.62 -42.11 -37.88
C SER A 207 13.32 -41.80 -36.54
N PRO A 208 14.13 -42.72 -35.98
CA PRO A 208 14.77 -42.55 -34.67
C PRO A 208 15.59 -41.27 -34.55
N GLN A 209 16.10 -40.73 -35.67
CA GLN A 209 16.79 -39.44 -35.72
C GLN A 209 15.87 -38.26 -35.39
N HIS A 210 14.60 -38.28 -35.80
CA HIS A 210 13.63 -37.22 -35.51
C HIS A 210 13.12 -37.29 -34.07
N GLN A 211 12.98 -38.50 -33.49
CA GLN A 211 12.69 -38.66 -32.06
C GLN A 211 13.80 -38.07 -31.17
N GLU A 212 15.06 -38.26 -31.56
CA GLU A 212 16.20 -37.67 -30.84
C GLU A 212 16.19 -36.13 -30.90
N ILE A 213 15.84 -35.54 -32.05
CA ILE A 213 15.75 -34.08 -32.20
C ILE A 213 14.58 -33.51 -31.37
N ILE A 214 13.42 -34.16 -31.37
CA ILE A 214 12.26 -33.72 -30.55
C ILE A 214 12.62 -33.76 -29.06
N SER A 215 13.29 -34.82 -28.61
CA SER A 215 13.79 -34.93 -27.23
C SER A 215 14.78 -33.82 -26.87
N LYS A 216 15.69 -33.46 -27.80
CA LYS A 216 16.60 -32.31 -27.61
C LYS A 216 15.85 -30.98 -27.50
N ILE A 217 14.81 -30.76 -28.31
CA ILE A 217 13.97 -29.55 -28.22
C ILE A 217 13.28 -29.48 -26.86
N ASP A 218 12.69 -30.59 -26.40
CA ASP A 218 12.04 -30.66 -25.09
C ASP A 218 13.01 -30.41 -23.94
N SER A 219 14.19 -31.04 -23.97
CA SER A 219 15.23 -30.82 -22.97
C SER A 219 15.71 -29.36 -22.95
N THR A 220 15.86 -28.74 -24.13
CA THR A 220 16.27 -27.33 -24.24
C THR A 220 15.19 -26.40 -23.70
N ALA A 221 13.92 -26.64 -24.02
CA ALA A 221 12.80 -25.85 -23.52
C ALA A 221 12.65 -25.97 -22.00
N GLN A 222 12.75 -27.19 -21.45
CA GLN A 222 12.74 -27.44 -20.01
C GLN A 222 13.90 -26.73 -19.31
N LYS A 223 15.09 -26.73 -19.91
CA LYS A 223 16.25 -25.99 -19.39
C LYS A 223 15.98 -24.48 -19.33
N TYR A 224 15.44 -23.89 -20.40
CA TYR A 224 15.12 -22.46 -20.40
C TYR A 224 14.02 -22.08 -19.40
N ILE A 225 13.00 -22.93 -19.24
CA ILE A 225 11.97 -22.75 -18.20
C ILE A 225 12.59 -22.80 -16.80
N ALA A 226 13.49 -23.75 -16.55
CA ALA A 226 14.17 -23.87 -15.27
C ALA A 226 15.04 -22.64 -14.97
N GLU A 227 15.87 -22.21 -15.93
CA GLU A 227 16.71 -21.01 -15.80
C GLU A 227 15.87 -19.74 -15.58
N LEU A 228 14.74 -19.61 -16.29
CA LEU A 228 13.83 -18.48 -16.13
C LEU A 228 13.21 -18.47 -14.74
N ASN A 229 12.67 -19.60 -14.27
CA ASN A 229 12.06 -19.69 -12.94
C ASN A 229 13.10 -19.45 -11.84
N GLU A 230 14.34 -19.92 -12.02
CA GLU A 230 15.43 -19.64 -11.09
C GLU A 230 15.75 -18.13 -11.01
N LEU A 231 15.68 -17.41 -12.14
CA LEU A 231 15.85 -15.96 -12.16
C LEU A 231 14.79 -15.26 -11.31
N PHE A 232 13.51 -15.65 -11.45
CA PHE A 232 12.41 -15.10 -10.63
C PHE A 232 12.59 -15.44 -9.14
N CYS A 233 12.98 -16.68 -8.79
CA CYS A 233 13.27 -17.04 -7.41
C CYS A 233 14.39 -16.17 -6.79
N LYS A 234 15.47 -15.90 -7.56
CA LYS A 234 16.56 -15.02 -7.10
C LYS A 234 16.11 -13.58 -6.85
N VAL A 235 15.13 -13.07 -7.61
CA VAL A 235 14.56 -11.74 -7.38
C VAL A 235 13.74 -11.73 -6.09
N ASP A 236 12.99 -12.79 -5.81
CA ASP A 236 12.20 -12.92 -4.58
C ASP A 236 13.08 -13.02 -3.32
N GLU A 237 14.13 -13.85 -3.34
CA GLU A 237 15.06 -13.98 -2.20
C GLU A 237 15.72 -12.65 -1.80
N ARG A 238 16.08 -11.82 -2.80
CA ARG A 238 16.67 -10.48 -2.54
C ARG A 238 15.68 -9.55 -1.86
N ARG A 239 14.37 -9.75 -2.04
CA ARG A 239 13.32 -8.91 -1.46
C ARG A 239 12.90 -9.32 -0.07
N GLU A 240 13.14 -10.58 0.30
CA GLU A 240 12.93 -11.07 1.67
C GLU A 240 14.03 -10.58 2.61
N LYS A 241 15.26 -10.40 2.10
CA LYS A 241 16.39 -9.85 2.84
C LYS A 241 16.29 -8.33 2.97
N ARG A 242 15.38 -7.87 3.84
CA ARG A 242 15.18 -6.46 4.19
C ARG A 242 15.93 -6.16 5.47
N GLU A 243 17.08 -5.49 5.34
CA GLU A 243 17.90 -5.06 6.47
C GLU A 243 18.09 -3.55 6.42
N ILE A 244 17.85 -2.89 7.55
CA ILE A 244 18.09 -1.45 7.69
C ILE A 244 19.55 -1.28 8.11
N PRO A 245 20.37 -0.49 7.41
CA PRO A 245 21.75 -0.27 7.79
C PRO A 245 21.88 0.29 9.21
N ASP A 246 22.76 -0.29 10.03
CA ASP A 246 22.95 0.04 11.46
C ASP A 246 23.15 1.54 11.74
N TYR A 247 23.74 2.29 10.80
CA TYR A 247 23.99 3.72 10.96
C TYR A 247 22.73 4.59 10.80
N LEU A 248 21.65 4.04 10.23
CA LEU A 248 20.33 4.66 10.18
C LEU A 248 19.46 4.30 11.39
N CYS A 249 19.88 3.31 12.16
CA CYS A 249 19.16 2.88 13.35
C CYS A 249 19.56 3.70 14.58
N GLY A 250 18.57 3.98 15.44
CA GLY A 250 18.81 4.64 16.72
C GLY A 250 19.59 3.72 17.67
N ARG A 251 20.56 4.26 18.40
CA ARG A 251 21.36 3.48 19.36
C ARG A 251 20.59 2.96 20.59
N ILE A 252 19.37 3.44 20.80
CA ILE A 252 18.48 3.04 21.89
C ILE A 252 17.29 2.25 21.34
N SER A 253 16.60 2.79 20.33
CA SER A 253 15.43 2.16 19.71
C SER A 253 15.79 0.92 18.90
N PHE A 254 16.99 0.86 18.31
CA PHE A 254 17.39 -0.10 17.27
C PHE A 254 16.54 -0.07 15.99
N ASP A 255 15.49 0.75 15.97
CA ASP A 255 14.67 1.06 14.81
C ASP A 255 15.25 2.22 14.00
N LEU A 256 14.77 2.36 12.75
CA LEU A 256 15.09 3.49 11.87
C LEU A 256 14.82 4.83 12.58
N MET A 257 15.82 5.72 12.60
CA MET A 257 15.71 7.04 13.23
C MET A 257 14.66 7.90 12.51
N ARG A 258 13.70 8.46 13.25
CA ARG A 258 12.62 9.28 12.68
C ARG A 258 12.86 10.77 12.87
N ASP A 259 13.37 11.13 14.04
CA ASP A 259 13.81 12.49 14.36
C ASP A 259 15.24 12.45 14.91
N PRO A 260 16.24 12.34 14.01
CA PRO A 260 17.63 12.19 14.42
C PRO A 260 18.15 13.46 15.10
N VAL A 261 18.70 13.31 16.30
CA VAL A 261 19.36 14.37 17.08
C VAL A 261 20.77 13.96 17.42
N ILE A 262 21.70 14.92 17.34
CA ILE A 262 23.11 14.71 17.64
C ILE A 262 23.48 15.30 19.00
N THR A 263 24.23 14.54 19.79
CA THR A 263 24.80 15.00 21.06
C THR A 263 26.11 15.75 20.82
N PRO A 264 26.61 16.56 21.77
CA PRO A 264 27.93 17.19 21.67
C PRO A 264 29.09 16.20 21.45
N CYS A 265 28.90 14.92 21.82
CA CYS A 265 29.85 13.84 21.57
C CYS A 265 29.88 13.38 20.10
N GLY A 266 28.98 13.88 19.26
CA GLY A 266 28.85 13.49 17.85
C GLY A 266 28.00 12.24 17.62
N ILE A 267 27.32 11.73 18.65
CA ILE A 267 26.49 10.51 18.54
C ILE A 267 25.07 10.91 18.20
N THR A 268 24.48 10.26 17.19
CA THR A 268 23.10 10.50 16.77
C THR A 268 22.15 9.48 17.40
N TYR A 269 21.02 9.96 17.90
CA TYR A 269 19.94 9.18 18.49
C TYR A 269 18.60 9.59 17.88
N ASP A 270 17.58 8.76 18.04
CA ASP A 270 16.20 9.19 17.80
C ASP A 270 15.71 10.05 18.99
N ARG A 271 15.15 11.23 18.71
CA ARG A 271 14.77 12.22 19.73
C ARG A 271 13.89 11.62 20.85
N PRO A 272 12.79 10.90 20.56
CA PRO A 272 11.93 10.36 21.61
C PRO A 272 12.68 9.43 22.55
N SER A 273 13.55 8.56 22.02
CA SER A 273 14.31 7.59 22.81
C SER A 273 15.33 8.26 23.72
N ILE A 274 16.10 9.24 23.22
CA ILE A 274 17.10 9.93 24.05
C ILE A 274 16.44 10.83 25.11
N ILE A 275 15.32 11.50 24.78
CA ILE A 275 14.57 12.29 25.76
C ILE A 275 14.02 11.38 26.86
N SER A 276 13.46 10.21 26.51
CA SER A 276 12.98 9.24 27.50
C SER A 276 14.11 8.78 28.42
N HIS A 277 15.29 8.47 27.85
CA HIS A 277 16.48 8.10 28.63
C HIS A 277 16.91 9.22 29.59
N LEU A 278 17.02 10.46 29.12
CA LEU A 278 17.44 11.60 29.95
C LEU A 278 16.48 11.84 31.12
N ARG A 279 15.17 11.63 30.91
CA ARG A 279 14.13 11.82 31.94
C ARG A 279 14.01 10.65 32.91
N GLN A 280 14.17 9.40 32.44
CA GLN A 280 13.92 8.20 33.24
C GLN A 280 15.19 7.60 33.86
N VAL A 281 16.32 7.66 33.16
CA VAL A 281 17.57 7.00 33.55
C VAL A 281 18.54 8.01 34.16
N GLY A 282 18.76 9.13 33.48
CA GLY A 282 19.59 10.21 34.00
C GLY A 282 20.23 11.10 32.94
N HIS A 283 20.78 12.23 33.38
CA HIS A 283 21.33 13.32 32.57
C HIS A 283 22.76 13.01 32.06
N PHE A 284 22.90 11.90 31.34
CA PHE A 284 24.16 11.49 30.72
C PHE A 284 23.91 10.74 29.41
N ASP A 285 24.88 10.81 28.50
CA ASP A 285 24.87 10.12 27.21
C ASP A 285 24.93 8.58 27.42
N PRO A 286 24.00 7.78 26.86
CA PRO A 286 23.96 6.33 27.05
C PRO A 286 25.24 5.60 26.62
N VAL A 287 25.94 6.12 25.62
CA VAL A 287 27.11 5.47 25.00
C VAL A 287 28.39 6.07 25.54
N SER A 288 28.56 7.40 25.48
CA SER A 288 29.79 8.07 25.90
C SER A 288 29.89 8.28 27.41
N ARG A 289 28.76 8.16 28.13
CA ARG A 289 28.64 8.40 29.59
C ARG A 289 29.00 9.82 30.03
N GLN A 290 29.11 10.76 29.10
CA GLN A 290 29.32 12.18 29.39
C GLN A 290 28.04 12.84 29.91
N PRO A 291 28.12 13.88 30.75
CA PRO A 291 26.95 14.62 31.20
C PRO A 291 26.23 15.24 29.99
N LEU A 292 24.93 15.02 29.89
CA LEU A 292 24.09 15.43 28.76
C LEU A 292 22.75 15.94 29.29
N VAL A 293 22.31 17.08 28.77
CA VAL A 293 20.99 17.67 29.09
C VAL A 293 20.17 17.85 27.81
N GLU A 294 18.84 17.89 27.93
CA GLU A 294 17.90 17.94 26.80
C GLU A 294 18.19 19.14 25.86
N ASP A 295 18.58 20.28 26.41
CA ASP A 295 18.89 21.51 25.67
C ASP A 295 20.13 21.41 24.77
N GLN A 296 21.01 20.43 25.00
CA GLN A 296 22.20 20.21 24.19
C GLN A 296 21.93 19.36 22.94
N LEU A 297 20.71 18.83 22.78
CA LEU A 297 20.33 17.99 21.65
C LEU A 297 20.07 18.85 20.40
N VAL A 298 20.97 18.75 19.43
CA VAL A 298 20.85 19.49 18.16
C VAL A 298 20.16 18.60 17.12
N PRO A 299 19.14 19.09 16.39
CA PRO A 299 18.57 18.35 15.26
C PRO A 299 19.63 18.03 14.21
N ASN A 300 19.80 16.75 13.87
CA ASN A 300 20.74 16.33 12.84
C ASN A 300 20.05 16.34 11.46
N LEU A 301 20.01 17.51 10.84
CA LEU A 301 19.33 17.74 9.57
C LEU A 301 19.91 16.86 8.44
N SER A 302 21.23 16.66 8.43
CA SER A 302 21.91 15.81 7.44
C SER A 302 21.46 14.36 7.55
N MET A 303 21.43 13.80 8.76
CA MET A 303 20.93 12.43 8.94
C MET A 303 19.45 12.30 8.61
N ARG A 304 18.65 13.35 8.84
CA ARG A 304 17.24 13.37 8.42
C ARG A 304 17.09 13.28 6.91
N GLU A 305 17.93 13.99 6.14
CA GLU A 305 17.96 13.89 4.67
C GLU A 305 18.41 12.50 4.21
N VAL A 306 19.43 11.93 4.84
CA VAL A 306 19.91 10.57 4.52
C VAL A 306 18.84 9.52 4.78
N VAL A 307 18.15 9.58 5.93
CA VAL A 307 17.02 8.69 6.24
C VAL A 307 15.90 8.88 5.22
N GLN A 308 15.58 10.12 4.85
CA GLN A 308 14.52 10.38 3.87
C GLN A 308 14.89 9.83 2.48
N ALA A 309 16.14 9.97 2.05
CA ALA A 309 16.63 9.39 0.80
C ALA A 309 16.55 7.86 0.85
N PHE A 310 16.96 7.25 1.96
CA PHE A 310 16.84 5.81 2.17
C PHE A 310 15.38 5.34 2.08
N LEU A 311 14.43 6.05 2.70
CA LEU A 311 13.01 5.74 2.64
C LEU A 311 12.41 5.89 1.23
N ASN A 312 12.89 6.85 0.44
CA ASN A 312 12.44 7.03 -0.94
C ASN A 312 12.84 5.84 -1.83
N GLU A 313 14.03 5.28 -1.62
CA GLU A 313 14.53 4.10 -2.32
C GLU A 313 13.98 2.80 -1.73
N ASN A 314 13.69 2.80 -0.42
CA ASN A 314 13.26 1.64 0.35
C ASN A 314 11.96 1.93 1.11
N PRO A 315 10.80 2.08 0.43
CA PRO A 315 9.54 2.38 1.12
C PRO A 315 9.09 1.29 2.09
N TRP A 316 9.59 0.07 1.90
CA TRP A 316 9.38 -1.05 2.83
C TRP A 316 9.92 -0.75 4.23
N ALA A 317 10.91 0.12 4.38
CA ALA A 317 11.50 0.43 5.67
C ALA A 317 10.57 1.27 6.56
N GLU A 318 9.52 1.90 6.01
CA GLU A 318 8.52 2.65 6.78
C GLU A 318 7.64 1.74 7.67
N THR A 319 7.68 0.42 7.45
CA THR A 319 6.89 -0.53 8.24
C THR A 319 7.57 -0.98 9.52
N PHE A 320 8.87 -0.66 9.68
CA PHE A 320 9.67 -0.96 10.85
C PHE A 320 9.63 0.22 11.85
#